data_AF-A0A4R0NET0-F1
#
_entry.id   AF-A0A4R0NET0-F1
#
_cell.length_a   1.000
_cell.length_b   1.000
_cell.length_c   1.000
_cell.angle_alpha   90.00
_cell.angle_beta   90.00
_cell.angle_gamma   90.00
#
_symmetry.space_group_name_H-M   'P 1'
#
loop_
_entity.id
_entity.type
_entity.pdbx_description
1 polymer ?
#
loop_
_entity_poly.entity_id
_entity_poly.type
_entity_poly.pdbx_seq_one_letter_code
_entity_poly.pdbx_strand_id
1 'polypeptide(L)'
;MRMILTILFITVFSISSFSQTVESTNTTSQAKEKVHSYAYILIKGKVFSKKLKVSVDFGDTPEQLKAGEEYSQKLTDKKSYAAILNYMVENQFELVSTLDYTNTDGGSGGTSGIVFIMRRK
;
A
#
# COMPACT_ATOMS: atom_id res chain seq x y z
N MET A 1 -29.70 18.96 -53.46
CA MET A 1 -29.95 19.15 -52.01
C MET A 1 -29.84 17.91 -51.13
N ARG A 2 -29.82 16.67 -51.67
CA ARG A 2 -29.64 15.45 -50.84
C ARG A 2 -28.17 15.11 -50.52
N MET A 3 -27.22 15.55 -51.36
CA MET A 3 -25.79 15.28 -51.22
C MET A 3 -25.08 16.16 -50.17
N ILE A 4 -25.63 17.35 -49.89
CA ILE A 4 -25.08 18.28 -48.89
C ILE A 4 -25.38 17.75 -47.47
N LEU A 5 -26.55 17.13 -47.28
CA LEU A 5 -26.94 16.53 -46.00
C LEU A 5 -26.05 15.33 -45.63
N THR A 6 -25.57 14.58 -46.63
CA THR A 6 -24.72 13.40 -46.43
C THR A 6 -23.29 13.79 -46.05
N ILE A 7 -22.77 14.90 -46.57
CA ILE A 7 -21.43 15.41 -46.24
C ILE A 7 -21.42 15.98 -44.81
N LEU A 8 -22.49 16.64 -44.37
CA LEU A 8 -22.62 17.16 -43.00
C LEU A 8 -22.64 16.05 -41.93
N PHE A 9 -23.18 14.87 -42.27
CA PHE A 9 -23.29 13.76 -41.33
C PHE A 9 -21.95 13.04 -41.08
N ILE A 10 -21.07 13.00 -42.08
CA ILE A 10 -19.75 12.35 -42.01
C ILE A 10 -18.77 13.17 -41.16
N THR A 11 -18.90 14.50 -41.13
CA THR A 11 -18.00 15.37 -40.35
C THR A 11 -18.22 15.34 -38.83
N VAL A 12 -19.35 14.82 -38.35
CA VAL A 12 -19.65 14.79 -36.90
C VAL A 12 -19.06 13.54 -36.21
N PHE A 13 -18.72 12.49 -36.97
CA PHE A 13 -18.23 11.22 -36.41
C PHE A 13 -16.70 11.10 -36.27
N SER A 14 -15.93 12.10 -36.72
CA SER A 14 -14.46 12.03 -36.70
C SER A 14 -13.78 12.62 -35.46
N ILE A 15 -14.53 13.01 -34.42
CA ILE A 15 -13.95 13.65 -33.22
C ILE A 15 -13.69 12.63 -32.08
N SER A 16 -14.02 11.36 -32.24
CA SER A 16 -13.69 10.30 -31.26
C SER A 16 -12.27 9.75 -31.44
N SER A 17 -11.31 10.59 -31.82
CA SER A 17 -9.90 10.22 -31.90
C SER A 17 -9.35 10.04 -30.49
N PHE A 18 -9.35 8.79 -30.06
CA PHE A 18 -8.46 8.17 -29.08
C PHE A 18 -7.35 9.09 -28.56
N SER A 19 -7.58 9.74 -27.42
CA SER A 19 -6.49 10.32 -26.63
C SER A 19 -5.85 9.20 -25.83
N GLN A 20 -5.11 8.30 -26.50
CA GLN A 20 -4.10 7.51 -25.81
C GLN A 20 -2.93 8.45 -25.52
N THR A 21 -3.02 9.15 -24.39
CA THR A 21 -1.85 9.76 -23.79
C THR A 21 -0.87 8.64 -23.50
N VAL A 22 0.22 8.63 -24.24
CA VAL A 22 1.42 7.86 -23.90
C VAL A 22 1.90 8.46 -22.58
N GLU A 23 1.65 7.79 -21.47
CA GLU A 23 2.21 8.14 -20.18
C GLU A 23 3.71 7.76 -20.19
N SER A 24 4.49 8.50 -20.98
CA SER A 24 5.93 8.59 -20.77
C SER A 24 6.13 9.41 -19.50
N THR A 25 6.17 8.70 -18.37
CA THR A 25 7.05 8.91 -17.21
C THR A 25 7.70 10.30 -17.13
N ASN A 26 6.90 11.35 -16.94
CA ASN A 26 7.36 12.71 -16.64
C ASN A 26 6.21 13.48 -15.99
N THR A 27 5.67 12.95 -14.90
CA THR A 27 4.72 13.65 -14.06
C THR A 27 5.48 14.69 -13.22
N THR A 28 5.76 15.86 -13.80
CA THR A 28 5.86 17.09 -13.01
C THR A 28 4.44 17.46 -12.56
N SER A 29 3.91 16.67 -11.63
CA SER A 29 2.75 17.05 -10.85
C SER A 29 3.20 18.11 -9.87
N GLN A 30 2.71 19.34 -10.05
CA GLN A 30 2.48 20.24 -8.93
C GLN A 30 1.35 19.68 -8.04
N ALA A 31 1.59 18.51 -7.45
CA ALA A 31 1.07 18.21 -6.13
C ALA A 31 2.24 18.52 -5.21
N LYS A 32 2.04 19.29 -4.14
CA LYS A 32 2.95 19.18 -3.00
C LYS A 32 3.05 17.69 -2.71
N GLU A 33 4.19 17.10 -3.03
CA GLU A 33 4.52 15.72 -2.74
C GLU A 33 4.41 15.61 -1.23
N LYS A 34 3.22 15.22 -0.75
CA LYS A 34 3.06 14.83 0.63
C LYS A 34 3.92 13.60 0.72
N VAL A 35 5.12 13.76 1.26
CA VAL A 35 6.03 12.68 1.61
C VAL A 35 5.27 11.85 2.64
N HIS A 36 4.45 10.94 2.13
CA HIS A 36 3.65 10.04 2.93
C HIS A 36 4.62 9.05 3.54
N SER A 37 4.85 9.17 4.83
CA SER A 37 5.62 8.18 5.58
C SER A 37 4.75 6.95 5.74
N TYR A 38 5.14 5.86 5.08
CA TYR A 38 4.50 4.57 5.20
C TYR A 38 5.16 3.74 6.30
N ALA A 39 4.38 2.86 6.89
CA ALA A 39 4.80 1.85 7.83
C ALA A 39 4.38 0.48 7.30
N TYR A 40 5.35 -0.41 7.14
CA TYR A 40 5.12 -1.79 6.76
C TYR A 40 5.23 -2.66 8.01
N ILE A 41 4.13 -3.29 8.40
CA ILE A 41 4.03 -4.03 9.64
C ILE A 41 3.82 -5.50 9.31
N LEU A 42 4.88 -6.29 9.42
CA LEU A 42 4.83 -7.72 9.25
C LEU A 42 4.46 -8.39 10.57
N ILE A 43 3.37 -9.15 10.54
CA ILE A 43 2.81 -9.83 11.71
C ILE A 43 2.81 -11.33 11.43
N LYS A 44 3.47 -12.08 12.31
CA LYS A 44 3.58 -13.54 12.23
C LYS A 44 3.21 -14.17 13.56
N GLY A 45 2.82 -15.45 13.54
CA GLY A 45 2.73 -16.24 14.76
C GLY A 45 4.12 -16.39 15.39
N LYS A 46 4.24 -16.18 16.71
CA LYS A 46 5.49 -16.45 17.43
C LYS A 46 5.59 -17.96 17.66
N VAL A 47 6.70 -18.57 17.25
CA VAL A 47 6.90 -20.03 17.37
C VAL A 47 6.71 -20.47 18.83
N PHE A 48 5.95 -21.55 19.04
CA PHE A 48 5.60 -22.09 20.37
C PHE A 48 4.82 -21.14 21.29
N SER A 49 4.20 -20.08 20.76
CA SER A 49 3.38 -19.15 21.54
C SER A 49 2.07 -18.82 20.83
N LYS A 50 1.03 -18.49 21.60
CA LYS A 50 -0.22 -17.92 21.08
C LYS A 50 -0.11 -16.41 20.78
N LYS A 51 1.07 -15.83 20.98
CA LYS A 51 1.36 -14.41 20.79
C LYS A 51 1.86 -14.14 19.37
N LEU A 52 1.81 -12.87 18.98
CA LEU A 52 2.29 -12.40 17.69
C LEU A 52 3.74 -11.90 17.80
N LYS A 53 4.52 -12.19 16.76
CA LYS A 53 5.81 -11.54 16.49
C LYS A 53 5.55 -10.45 15.46
N VAL A 54 5.98 -9.22 15.76
CA VAL A 54 5.72 -8.06 14.92
C VAL A 54 7.04 -7.41 14.53
N SER A 55 7.18 -7.08 13.25
CA SER A 55 8.29 -6.30 12.72
C SER A 55 7.72 -5.09 11.97
N VAL A 56 8.16 -3.90 12.34
CA VAL A 56 7.73 -2.62 11.79
C VAL A 56 8.90 -1.99 11.05
N ASP A 57 8.64 -1.62 9.81
CA ASP A 57 9.58 -0.93 8.94
C ASP A 57 9.02 0.44 8.55
N PHE A 58 9.80 1.48 8.83
CA PHE A 58 9.50 2.87 8.49
C PHE A 58 10.42 3.43 7.38
N GLY A 59 11.41 2.65 6.92
CA GLY A 59 12.43 3.05 5.95
C GLY A 59 13.87 2.89 6.46
N ASP A 60 14.83 3.30 5.62
CA ASP A 60 16.25 2.93 5.77
C ASP A 60 17.10 3.92 6.57
N THR A 61 16.57 5.09 6.96
CA THR A 61 17.37 6.06 7.74
C THR A 61 17.63 5.53 9.16
N PRO A 62 18.76 5.87 9.80
CA PRO A 62 19.06 5.39 11.17
C PRO A 62 17.97 5.71 12.20
N GLU A 63 17.31 6.86 12.06
CA GLU A 63 16.19 7.27 12.90
C GLU A 63 14.94 6.40 12.66
N GLN A 64 14.63 6.09 11.40
CA GLN A 64 13.51 5.22 11.03
C GLN A 64 13.75 3.78 11.48
N LEU A 65 14.97 3.26 11.30
CA LEU A 65 15.34 1.91 11.75
C LEU A 65 15.19 1.78 13.27
N LYS A 66 15.67 2.77 14.03
CA LYS A 66 15.53 2.79 15.49
C LYS A 66 14.06 2.85 15.92
N ALA A 67 13.28 3.75 15.32
CA ALA A 67 11.85 3.84 15.62
C ALA A 67 11.09 2.55 15.24
N GLY A 68 11.43 1.93 14.12
CA GLY A 68 10.84 0.67 13.66
C GLY A 68 11.11 -0.46 14.65
N GLU A 69 12.33 -0.56 15.16
CA GLU A 69 12.70 -1.53 16.19
C GLU A 69 11.93 -1.29 17.50
N GLU A 70 11.85 -0.05 17.97
CA GLU A 70 11.09 0.30 19.19
C GLU A 70 9.60 -0.06 19.07
N TYR A 71 9.00 0.22 17.91
CA TYR A 71 7.62 -0.17 17.63
C TYR A 71 7.46 -1.70 17.55
N SER A 72 8.41 -2.39 16.89
CA SER A 72 8.42 -3.85 16.79
C SER A 72 8.42 -4.52 18.16
N GLN A 73 9.25 -4.03 19.08
CA GLN A 73 9.32 -4.55 20.44
C GLN A 73 8.04 -4.30 21.22
N LYS A 74 7.46 -3.09 21.09
CA LYS A 74 6.22 -2.71 21.80
C LYS A 74 4.98 -3.43 21.28
N LEU A 75 4.97 -3.78 19.99
CA LEU A 75 3.86 -4.48 19.33
C LEU A 75 3.99 -6.00 19.42
N THR A 76 5.21 -6.51 19.54
CA THR A 76 5.47 -7.93 19.79
C THR A 76 4.78 -8.35 21.09
N ASP A 77 4.42 -9.64 21.16
CA ASP A 77 3.72 -10.25 22.29
C ASP A 77 2.25 -9.86 22.47
N LYS A 78 1.72 -8.96 21.63
CA LYS A 78 0.28 -8.72 21.53
C LYS A 78 -0.45 -9.98 21.04
N LYS A 79 -1.69 -10.15 21.51
CA LYS A 79 -2.51 -11.35 21.26
C LYS A 79 -3.38 -11.25 20.00
N SER A 80 -3.57 -10.06 19.44
CA SER A 80 -4.49 -9.87 18.31
C SER A 80 -4.00 -8.79 17.34
N TYR A 81 -4.37 -8.97 16.08
CA TYR A 81 -4.14 -7.98 15.01
C TYR A 81 -4.80 -6.64 15.33
N ALA A 82 -6.00 -6.65 15.92
CA ALA A 82 -6.71 -5.43 16.32
C ALA A 82 -5.92 -4.62 17.37
N ALA A 83 -5.25 -5.27 18.32
CA ALA A 83 -4.44 -4.57 19.31
C ALA A 83 -3.19 -3.90 18.72
N ILE A 84 -2.72 -4.39 17.56
CA ILE A 84 -1.64 -3.78 16.78
C ILE A 84 -2.19 -2.58 16.00
N LEU A 85 -3.29 -2.76 15.27
CA LEU A 85 -3.93 -1.70 14.50
C LEU A 85 -4.35 -0.50 15.37
N ASN A 86 -5.00 -0.76 16.52
CA ASN A 86 -5.43 0.29 17.44
C ASN A 86 -4.24 1.13 17.92
N TYR A 87 -3.13 0.47 18.29
CA TYR A 87 -1.92 1.16 18.71
C TYR A 87 -1.37 2.05 17.58
N MET A 88 -1.35 1.56 16.34
CA MET A 88 -0.87 2.35 15.21
C MET A 88 -1.79 3.54 14.89
N VAL A 89 -3.11 3.36 15.02
CA VAL A 89 -4.09 4.44 14.85
C VAL A 89 -3.92 5.52 15.93
N GLU A 90 -3.69 5.14 17.18
CA GLU A 90 -3.35 6.08 18.27
C GLU A 90 -2.09 6.90 17.94
N ASN A 91 -1.13 6.30 17.21
CA ASN A 91 0.09 6.96 16.74
C ASN A 91 -0.05 7.62 15.36
N GLN A 92 -1.27 8.01 14.97
CA GLN A 92 -1.55 8.75 13.74
C GLN A 92 -1.24 7.98 12.44
N PHE A 93 -1.32 6.65 12.45
CA PHE A 93 -1.28 5.85 11.23
C PHE A 93 -2.69 5.41 10.80
N GLU A 94 -2.90 5.34 9.49
CA GLU A 94 -4.11 4.85 8.86
C GLU A 94 -3.81 3.57 8.09
N LEU A 95 -4.63 2.54 8.22
CA LEU A 95 -4.49 1.32 7.44
C LEU A 95 -4.89 1.60 5.98
N VAL A 96 -3.95 1.36 5.06
CA VAL A 96 -4.18 1.55 3.62
C VAL A 96 -4.44 0.23 2.94
N SER A 97 -3.67 -0.80 3.28
CA SER A 97 -3.76 -2.11 2.64
C SER A 97 -3.29 -3.23 3.56
N THR A 98 -3.74 -4.44 3.25
CA THR A 98 -3.36 -5.67 3.92
C THR A 98 -2.91 -6.69 2.87
N LEU A 99 -1.75 -7.30 3.08
CA LEU A 99 -1.22 -8.35 2.20
C LEU A 99 -1.01 -9.64 2.99
N ASP A 100 -1.29 -10.78 2.36
CA ASP A 100 -0.91 -12.07 2.92
C ASP A 100 0.59 -12.29 2.75
N TYR A 101 1.26 -12.67 3.84
CA TYR A 101 2.65 -13.07 3.80
C TYR A 101 2.73 -14.59 3.74
N THR A 102 3.11 -15.11 2.58
CA THR A 102 3.35 -16.55 2.38
C THR A 102 4.84 -16.83 2.45
N ASN A 103 5.25 -17.78 3.29
CA ASN A 103 6.60 -18.34 3.21
C ASN A 103 6.53 -19.68 2.49
N THR A 104 7.21 -19.80 1.36
CA THR A 104 7.28 -21.04 0.57
C THR A 104 8.61 -21.72 0.85
N ASP A 105 8.70 -22.41 1.99
CA ASP A 105 9.84 -23.28 2.27
C ASP A 105 9.43 -24.74 2.04
N GLY A 106 10.14 -25.45 1.17
CA GLY A 106 10.00 -26.91 0.98
C GLY A 106 8.72 -27.41 0.30
N GLY A 107 8.02 -26.57 -0.49
CA GLY A 107 6.85 -27.00 -1.26
C GLY A 107 5.51 -27.03 -0.50
N SER A 108 5.51 -26.61 0.78
CA SER A 108 4.30 -26.36 1.55
C SER A 108 3.85 -24.90 1.35
N GLY A 109 2.64 -24.72 0.82
CA GLY A 109 2.03 -23.40 0.62
C GLY A 109 1.06 -23.07 1.76
N GLY A 110 1.38 -22.06 2.57
CA GLY A 110 0.48 -21.57 3.62
C GLY A 110 0.75 -20.11 4.00
N THR A 111 -0.30 -19.38 4.35
CA THR A 111 -0.18 -18.02 4.89
C THR A 111 0.59 -18.07 6.20
N SER A 112 1.79 -17.51 6.18
CA SER A 112 2.75 -17.51 7.30
C SER A 112 2.68 -16.23 8.13
N GLY A 113 1.94 -15.22 7.67
CA GLY A 113 1.69 -13.97 8.36
C GLY A 113 0.85 -13.02 7.52
N ILE A 114 0.70 -11.79 8.00
CA ILE A 114 0.00 -10.69 7.32
C ILE A 114 0.90 -9.46 7.36
N VAL A 115 0.93 -8.67 6.29
CA VAL A 115 1.55 -7.35 6.25
C VAL A 115 0.46 -6.28 6.26
N PHE A 116 0.51 -5.38 7.22
CA PHE A 116 -0.28 -4.15 7.18
C PHE A 116 0.57 -3.03 6.59
N ILE A 117 0.04 -2.40 5.54
CA ILE A 117 0.59 -1.19 4.95
C ILE A 117 -0.20 -0.04 5.52
N MET A 118 0.45 0.78 6.35
CA MET A 118 -0.16 1.92 7.00
C MET A 118 0.50 3.22 6.55
N ARG A 119 -0.28 4.30 6.43
CA ARG A 119 0.18 5.63 6.05
C ARG A 119 0.05 6.57 7.24
N ARG A 120 1.08 7.37 7.51
CA ARG A 120 1.01 8.44 8.51
C ARG A 120 0.04 9.54 8.05
N LYS A 121 -0.88 9.93 8.94
CA LYS A 121 -1.85 11.01 8.73
C LYS A 121 -1.18 12.38 8.65
#